data_AF-A0A7J4XQ60-F1
#
_entry.id   AF-A0A7J4XQ60-F1
#
_cell.length_a   1.000
_cell.length_b   1.000
_cell.length_c   1.000
_cell.angle_alpha   90.00
_cell.angle_beta   90.00
_cell.angle_gamma   90.00
#
_symmetry.space_group_name_H-M   'P 1'
#
loop_
_entity.id
_entity.type
_entity.pdbx_description
1 polymer ?
#
loop_
_entity_poly.entity_id
_entity_poly.type
_entity_poly.pdbx_seq_one_letter_code
_entity_poly.pdbx_strand_id
1 'polypeptide(L)'
;FSVFRDVVTETRAVLPSLSINGGSQSTTGVFYDSSRTLKMQVDLNASIQNNYYFFEVLNPNAKPSPDDNITTPESVAFSGTGPLWSNTFTWTSYWDANVPGQGFKWEFKGKGTTPSFGFIANCTFSR
;
A
#
# COMPACT_ATOMS: atom_id res chain seq x y z
N PHE A 1 -3.85 11.07 46.74
CA PHE A 1 -3.43 10.17 45.65
C PHE A 1 -3.87 10.79 44.34
N SER A 2 -2.93 11.33 43.55
CA SER A 2 -3.24 11.94 42.25
C SER A 2 -2.92 10.92 41.16
N VAL A 3 -3.95 10.47 40.45
CA VAL A 3 -3.81 9.58 39.29
C VAL A 3 -3.49 10.47 38.10
N PHE A 4 -2.26 10.39 37.60
CA PHE A 4 -1.90 10.94 36.30
C PHE A 4 -2.68 10.16 35.24
N ARG A 5 -3.54 10.83 34.48
CA ARG A 5 -4.06 10.31 33.22
C ARG A 5 -2.89 10.27 32.26
N ASP A 6 -2.40 9.07 31.96
CA ASP A 6 -1.54 8.86 30.80
C ASP A 6 -2.29 9.37 29.57
N VAL A 7 -1.89 10.54 29.09
CA VAL A 7 -2.18 10.97 27.74
C VAL A 7 -1.37 10.02 26.86
N VAL A 8 -2.02 8.95 26.41
CA VAL A 8 -1.53 8.16 25.28
C VAL A 8 -1.52 9.12 24.11
N THR A 9 -0.38 9.77 23.95
CA THR A 9 -0.04 10.47 22.71
C THR A 9 0.04 9.35 21.70
N GLU A 10 -1.03 9.13 20.93
CA GLU A 10 -0.95 8.31 19.74
C GLU A 10 0.09 8.99 18.84
N THR A 11 1.33 8.55 18.93
CA THR A 11 2.31 8.75 17.87
C THR A 11 1.63 8.16 16.65
N ARG A 12 1.12 9.00 15.74
CA ARG A 12 0.63 8.56 14.43
C ARG A 12 1.73 7.67 13.86
N ALA A 13 1.52 6.36 13.86
CA ALA A 13 2.50 5.43 13.35
C ALA A 13 2.77 5.85 11.90
N VAL A 14 4.01 6.25 11.62
CA VAL A 14 4.41 6.63 10.27
C VAL A 14 4.46 5.34 9.46
N LEU A 15 3.48 5.15 8.60
CA LEU A 15 3.43 3.97 7.73
C LEU A 15 4.51 4.11 6.64
N PRO A 16 5.20 3.01 6.28
CA PRO A 16 6.23 3.04 5.24
C PRO A 16 5.62 3.34 3.88
N SER A 17 6.32 4.06 3.01
CA SER A 17 5.94 4.21 1.61
C SER A 17 6.51 3.10 0.74
N LEU A 18 5.89 2.87 -0.42
CA LEU A 18 6.36 1.93 -1.44
C LEU A 18 6.72 2.67 -2.73
N SER A 19 8.01 2.71 -3.06
CA SER A 19 8.47 3.20 -4.35
C SER A 19 8.33 2.12 -5.42
N ILE A 20 7.81 2.48 -6.60
CA ILE A 20 7.70 1.61 -7.76
C ILE A 20 8.77 2.01 -8.76
N ASN A 21 9.67 1.08 -9.07
CA ASN A 21 10.74 1.28 -10.04
C ASN A 21 10.59 0.30 -11.21
N GLY A 22 10.89 0.78 -12.42
CA GLY A 22 10.91 -0.03 -13.62
C GLY A 22 11.93 -1.16 -13.55
N GLY A 23 11.54 -2.34 -14.01
CA GLY A 23 12.42 -3.51 -14.14
C GLY A 23 12.81 -4.17 -12.81
N SER A 24 12.27 -3.71 -11.68
CA SER A 24 12.57 -4.26 -10.36
C SER A 24 11.34 -4.36 -9.47
N GLN A 25 11.42 -5.25 -8.48
CA GLN A 25 10.43 -5.35 -7.42
C GLN A 25 10.90 -4.56 -6.20
N SER A 26 9.98 -3.85 -5.56
CA SER A 26 10.19 -3.10 -4.31
C SER A 26 9.23 -3.61 -3.24
N THR A 27 9.56 -3.39 -1.96
CA THR A 27 8.72 -3.79 -0.82
C THR A 27 8.75 -2.73 0.27
N THR A 28 7.65 -2.57 1.01
CA THR A 28 7.63 -1.80 2.26
C THR A 28 8.39 -2.48 3.40
N GLY A 29 8.73 -3.76 3.23
CA GLY A 29 9.02 -4.65 4.35
C GLY A 29 7.75 -4.99 5.13
N VAL A 30 7.88 -5.92 6.08
CA VAL A 30 6.79 -6.27 6.99
C VAL A 30 6.66 -5.18 8.06
N PHE A 31 5.45 -4.69 8.25
CA PHE A 31 5.08 -3.82 9.36
C PHE A 31 3.75 -4.26 9.98
N TYR A 32 3.43 -3.72 11.15
CA TYR A 32 2.18 -4.01 11.85
C TYR A 32 1.40 -2.73 12.10
N ASP A 33 0.08 -2.81 11.97
CA ASP A 33 -0.84 -1.72 12.34
C ASP A 33 -2.07 -2.31 13.04
N SER A 34 -2.65 -1.57 13.98
CA SER A 34 -3.86 -2.01 14.69
C SER A 34 -5.10 -2.03 13.79
N SER A 35 -5.08 -1.33 12.66
CA SER A 35 -6.19 -1.23 11.73
C SER A 35 -6.26 -2.44 10.82
N ARG A 36 -7.47 -2.99 10.68
CA ARG A 36 -7.79 -4.02 9.68
C ARG A 36 -7.84 -3.45 8.25
N THR A 37 -7.94 -2.14 8.10
CA THR A 37 -8.00 -1.47 6.80
C THR A 37 -6.93 -0.39 6.68
N LEU A 38 -6.34 -0.25 5.50
CA LEU A 38 -5.43 0.83 5.14
C LEU A 38 -5.81 1.44 3.80
N LYS A 39 -5.71 2.76 3.68
CA LYS A 39 -5.84 3.49 2.42
C LYS A 39 -4.47 3.67 1.79
N MET A 40 -4.32 3.25 0.55
CA MET A 40 -3.16 3.49 -0.30
C MET A 40 -3.47 4.63 -1.26
N GLN A 41 -2.58 5.62 -1.34
CA GLN A 41 -2.59 6.68 -2.33
C GLN A 41 -1.41 6.48 -3.28
N VAL A 42 -1.65 6.59 -4.59
CA VAL A 42 -0.63 6.39 -5.64
C VAL A 42 -0.34 7.71 -6.33
N ASP A 43 0.92 8.11 -6.27
CA ASP A 43 1.42 9.34 -6.89
C ASP A 43 2.33 8.96 -8.06
N LEU A 44 1.80 9.08 -9.28
CA LEU A 44 2.54 8.82 -10.51
C LEU A 44 3.61 9.91 -10.73
N ASN A 45 4.82 9.49 -11.08
CA ASN A 45 5.88 10.41 -11.45
C ASN A 45 5.45 11.28 -12.64
N ALA A 46 5.58 12.61 -12.51
CA ALA A 46 5.23 13.57 -13.55
C ALA A 46 5.93 13.28 -14.89
N SER A 47 7.17 12.80 -14.87
CA SER A 47 7.93 12.41 -16.07
C SER A 47 7.35 11.19 -16.80
N ILE A 48 6.50 10.41 -16.13
CA ILE A 48 5.84 9.23 -16.67
C ILE A 48 4.43 9.55 -17.18
N GLN A 49 3.81 10.64 -16.75
CA GLN A 49 2.43 10.99 -17.13
C GLN A 49 2.23 11.12 -18.65
N ASN A 50 3.27 11.47 -19.42
CA ASN A 50 3.19 11.56 -20.88
C ASN A 50 3.65 10.28 -21.61
N ASN A 51 4.00 9.23 -20.87
CA ASN A 51 4.46 7.95 -21.39
C ASN A 51 3.51 6.83 -20.97
N TYR A 52 3.55 5.71 -21.69
CA TYR A 52 2.86 4.51 -21.23
C TYR A 52 3.54 3.98 -19.97
N TYR A 53 2.74 3.65 -18.95
CA TYR A 53 3.19 2.96 -17.76
C TYR A 53 2.42 1.66 -17.55
N PHE A 54 3.08 0.71 -16.90
CA PHE A 54 2.46 -0.48 -16.34
C PHE A 54 3.18 -0.88 -15.07
N PHE A 55 2.44 -0.98 -13.97
CA PHE A 55 2.96 -1.51 -12.71
C PHE A 55 1.85 -2.15 -11.88
N GLU A 56 2.25 -2.99 -10.93
CA GLU A 56 1.35 -3.68 -10.01
C GLU A 56 1.78 -3.48 -8.56
N VAL A 57 0.81 -3.48 -7.65
CA VAL A 57 1.01 -3.49 -6.20
C VAL A 57 0.25 -4.66 -5.61
N LEU A 58 0.92 -5.50 -4.82
CA LEU A 58 0.43 -6.74 -4.22
C LEU A 58 0.54 -6.67 -2.69
N ASN A 59 -0.42 -7.25 -1.98
CA ASN A 59 -0.26 -7.59 -0.56
C ASN A 59 -0.87 -8.97 -0.25
N PRO A 60 -0.06 -9.97 0.13
CA PRO A 60 -0.54 -11.34 0.31
C PRO A 60 -1.45 -11.55 1.52
N ASN A 61 -1.57 -10.56 2.41
CA ASN A 61 -2.37 -10.65 3.63
C ASN A 61 -3.61 -9.74 3.57
N ALA A 62 -3.91 -9.14 2.41
CA ALA A 62 -4.98 -8.17 2.27
C ALA A 62 -5.57 -8.16 0.86
N LYS A 63 -6.81 -7.66 0.76
CA LYS A 63 -7.48 -7.44 -0.53
C LYS A 63 -7.85 -5.98 -0.73
N PRO A 64 -7.88 -5.50 -1.98
CA PRO A 64 -8.51 -4.23 -2.29
C PRO A 64 -10.03 -4.36 -2.09
N SER A 65 -10.60 -3.50 -1.24
CA SER A 65 -12.04 -3.35 -1.02
C SER A 65 -12.68 -2.61 -2.22
N PRO A 66 -13.92 -2.94 -2.63
CA PRO A 66 -14.91 -3.80 -1.97
C PRO A 66 -14.94 -5.24 -2.50
N ASP A 67 -13.78 -5.88 -2.66
CA ASP A 67 -13.73 -7.27 -3.15
C ASP A 67 -13.60 -8.31 -2.03
N ASP A 68 -14.70 -9.04 -1.78
CA ASP A 68 -14.76 -10.14 -0.82
C ASP A 68 -14.40 -11.51 -1.43
N ASN A 69 -14.26 -11.61 -2.76
CA ASN A 69 -14.07 -12.89 -3.45
C ASN A 69 -12.65 -13.43 -3.23
N ILE A 70 -12.54 -14.67 -2.76
CA ILE A 70 -11.27 -15.36 -2.44
C ILE A 70 -10.43 -15.73 -3.66
N THR A 71 -10.99 -15.63 -4.87
CA THR A 71 -10.26 -15.90 -6.11
C THR A 71 -9.74 -14.64 -6.80
N THR A 72 -10.13 -13.44 -6.33
CA THR A 72 -9.67 -12.21 -6.95
C THR A 72 -8.24 -11.87 -6.50
N PRO A 73 -7.37 -11.41 -7.42
CA PRO A 73 -5.98 -11.15 -7.10
C PRO A 73 -5.83 -10.19 -5.91
N GLU A 74 -4.84 -10.49 -5.07
CA GLU A 74 -4.37 -9.69 -3.93
C GLU A 74 -3.60 -8.44 -4.38
N SER A 75 -3.78 -8.05 -5.63
CA SER A 75 -3.03 -7.01 -6.30
C SER A 75 -3.94 -6.05 -7.03
N VAL A 76 -3.45 -4.83 -7.20
CA VAL A 76 -4.00 -3.83 -8.09
C VAL A 76 -2.97 -3.54 -9.17
N ALA A 77 -3.41 -3.50 -10.42
CA ALA A 77 -2.58 -3.17 -11.57
C ALA A 77 -2.97 -1.79 -12.11
N PHE A 78 -1.97 -1.03 -12.52
CA PHE A 78 -2.10 0.31 -13.06
C PHE A 78 -1.47 0.36 -14.44
N SER A 79 -2.21 0.89 -15.41
CA SER A 79 -1.67 1.17 -16.73
C SER A 79 -2.37 2.34 -17.39
N GLY A 80 -1.68 2.97 -18.33
CA GLY A 80 -2.26 4.03 -19.13
C GLY A 80 -1.23 4.99 -19.69
N THR A 81 -1.75 6.03 -20.32
CA THR A 81 -1.02 7.21 -20.79
C THR A 81 -1.76 8.42 -20.23
N GLY A 82 -1.14 9.17 -19.33
CA GLY A 82 -1.78 10.29 -18.62
C GLY A 82 -1.79 10.13 -17.10
N PRO A 83 -2.30 11.14 -16.38
CA PRO A 83 -2.51 11.08 -14.93
C PRO A 83 -3.42 9.91 -14.52
N LEU A 84 -3.24 9.42 -13.29
CA LEU A 84 -4.12 8.40 -12.72
C LEU A 84 -5.48 9.01 -12.34
N TRP A 85 -6.57 8.53 -12.93
CA TRP A 85 -7.93 8.97 -12.59
C TRP A 85 -8.46 8.37 -11.27
N SER A 86 -8.02 7.16 -10.90
CA SER A 86 -8.35 6.50 -9.64
C SER A 86 -7.07 6.06 -8.96
N ASN A 87 -6.56 6.89 -8.05
CA ASN A 87 -5.27 6.68 -7.40
C ASN A 87 -5.36 6.42 -5.89
N THR A 88 -6.56 6.19 -5.37
CA THR A 88 -6.77 5.80 -3.97
C THR A 88 -7.43 4.43 -3.90
N PHE A 89 -6.92 3.55 -3.03
CA PHE A 89 -7.42 2.18 -2.83
C PHE A 89 -7.53 1.89 -1.34
N THR A 90 -8.58 1.20 -0.92
CA THR A 90 -8.68 0.69 0.44
C THR A 90 -8.30 -0.78 0.45
N TRP A 91 -7.30 -1.14 1.23
CA TRP A 91 -6.90 -2.51 1.50
C TRP A 91 -7.51 -2.99 2.80
N THR A 92 -8.03 -4.21 2.82
CA THR A 92 -8.57 -4.86 4.02
C THR A 92 -7.79 -6.13 4.29
N SER A 93 -7.19 -6.24 5.47
CA SER A 93 -6.43 -7.42 5.86
C SER A 93 -7.33 -8.61 6.14
N TYR A 94 -6.80 -9.80 5.88
CA TYR A 94 -7.41 -11.05 6.27
C TYR A 94 -7.47 -11.19 7.80
N TRP A 95 -8.32 -12.10 8.25
CA TRP A 95 -8.55 -12.32 9.68
C TRP A 95 -7.34 -13.00 10.35
N ASP A 96 -6.64 -13.86 9.62
CA ASP A 96 -5.44 -14.59 10.04
C ASP A 96 -4.15 -13.76 9.94
N ALA A 97 -4.21 -12.60 9.28
CA ALA A 97 -3.14 -11.61 9.32
C ALA A 97 -3.00 -10.94 10.69
N ASN A 98 -3.97 -11.11 11.60
CA ASN A 98 -3.91 -10.57 12.95
C ASN A 98 -2.92 -11.37 13.83
N VAL A 99 -1.84 -10.72 14.23
CA VAL A 99 -0.82 -11.29 15.10
C VAL A 99 -1.09 -10.85 16.55
N PRO A 100 -1.32 -11.78 17.49
CA PRO A 100 -1.57 -11.47 18.89
C PRO A 100 -0.49 -10.55 19.48
N GLY A 101 -0.92 -9.42 20.06
CA GLY A 101 -0.03 -8.43 20.67
C GLY A 101 0.72 -7.50 19.70
N GLN A 102 0.59 -7.69 18.38
CA GLN A 102 1.24 -6.85 17.36
C GLN A 102 0.25 -6.17 16.41
N GLY A 103 -0.96 -6.71 16.24
CA GLY A 103 -1.97 -6.19 15.31
C GLY A 103 -1.89 -6.89 13.95
N PHE A 104 -2.41 -6.24 12.90
CA PHE A 104 -2.45 -6.83 11.56
C PHE A 104 -1.11 -6.69 10.85
N LYS A 105 -0.64 -7.79 10.26
CA LYS A 105 0.59 -7.87 9.48
C LYS A 105 0.36 -7.33 8.07
N TRP A 106 1.15 -6.33 7.68
CA TRP A 106 1.12 -5.70 6.36
C TRP A 106 2.48 -5.83 5.66
N GLU A 107 2.45 -6.14 4.36
CA GLU A 107 3.62 -6.05 3.48
C GLU A 107 3.12 -5.76 2.06
N PHE A 108 3.50 -4.62 1.49
CA PHE A 108 3.16 -4.28 0.12
C PHE A 108 4.37 -4.46 -0.78
N LYS A 109 4.17 -5.16 -1.90
CA LYS A 109 5.18 -5.40 -2.94
C LYS A 109 4.76 -4.72 -4.22
N GLY A 110 5.68 -3.98 -4.82
CA GLY A 110 5.44 -3.24 -6.05
C GLY A 110 6.35 -3.73 -7.17
N LYS A 111 5.84 -3.83 -8.39
CA LYS A 111 6.64 -4.19 -9.56
C LYS A 111 6.33 -3.28 -10.74
N GLY A 112 7.32 -2.51 -11.16
CA GLY A 112 7.26 -1.71 -12.37
C GLY A 112 7.67 -2.53 -13.59
N THR A 113 6.81 -2.61 -14.59
CA THR A 113 7.14 -3.30 -15.86
C THR A 113 7.45 -2.31 -16.97
N THR A 114 6.75 -1.18 -17.01
CA THR A 114 6.98 -0.13 -18.02
C THR A 114 6.94 1.25 -17.37
N PRO A 115 7.97 2.10 -17.57
CA PRO A 115 9.25 1.81 -18.23
C PRO A 115 10.04 0.68 -17.54
N SER A 116 10.99 0.05 -18.25
CA SER A 116 11.80 -1.05 -17.71
C SER A 116 12.93 -0.59 -16.79
N PHE A 117 13.03 0.71 -16.52
CA PHE A 117 13.99 1.32 -15.60
C PHE A 117 13.45 2.66 -15.07
N GLY A 118 14.02 3.15 -13.98
CA GLY A 118 13.68 4.46 -13.40
C GLY A 118 12.45 4.44 -12.49
N PHE A 119 12.19 5.58 -11.85
CA PHE A 119 11.11 5.75 -10.89
C PHE A 119 9.76 5.97 -11.59
N ILE A 120 8.75 5.18 -11.23
CA ILE A 120 7.43 5.18 -11.86
C ILE A 120 6.39 5.88 -10.99
N ALA A 121 6.24 5.43 -9.74
CA ALA A 121 5.21 5.93 -8.83
C ALA A 121 5.63 5.72 -7.38
N ASN A 122 5.06 6.50 -6.47
CA ASN A 122 5.16 6.26 -5.03
C ASN A 122 3.78 5.90 -4.48
N CYS A 123 3.72 4.93 -3.57
CA CYS A 123 2.51 4.61 -2.84
C CYS A 123 2.68 5.02 -1.37
N THR A 124 1.75 5.81 -0.86
CA THR A 124 1.70 6.19 0.57
C THR A 124 0.49 5.55 1.23
N PHE A 125 0.61 5.28 2.52
CA PHE A 125 -0.43 4.56 3.27
C PHE A 125 -0.93 5.40 4.44
N SER A 126 -2.23 5.29 4.70
CA SER A 126 -2.93 5.96 5.80
C SER A 126 -4.06 5.07 6.34
N ARG A 127 -4.62 5.43 7.50
CA ARG A 127 -5.78 4.76 8.10
C ARG A 127 -7.09 5.31 7.51
#